data_AF-A0AB34PA72-F1
#
_entry.id   AF-A0AB34PA72-F1
#
_cell.length_a   1.000
_cell.length_b   1.000
_cell.length_c   1.000
_cell.angle_alpha   90.00
_cell.angle_beta   90.00
_cell.angle_gamma   90.00
#
_symmetry.space_group_name_H-M   'P 1'
#
loop_
_entity.id
_entity.type
_entity.pdbx_description
1 polymer ?
#
loop_
_entity_poly.entity_id
_entity_poly.type
_entity_poly.pdbx_seq_one_letter_code
_entity_poly.pdbx_strand_id
1 'polypeptide(L)'
;MQAVSAHRPADVQDQLEYWRGEHRRGQLGYYPFDGVPDATVRAVCAAYNARPQLSEQEAIKAVRDALCLTPGSMNAALADWLAPRCLRHLRSA
;
A
#
# COMPACT_ATOMS: atom_id res chain seq x y z
N MET A 1 28.11 -5.55 -14.97
CA MET A 1 26.99 -4.68 -15.40
C MET A 1 26.00 -4.64 -14.25
N GLN A 2 25.97 -3.53 -13.49
CA GLN A 2 24.95 -3.39 -12.46
C GLN A 2 23.62 -3.13 -13.17
N ALA A 3 22.68 -4.06 -12.98
CA ALA A 3 21.31 -3.85 -13.42
C ALA A 3 20.80 -2.62 -12.69
N VAL A 4 20.77 -1.49 -13.39
CA VAL A 4 19.96 -0.35 -13.00
C VAL A 4 18.55 -0.90 -13.07
N SER A 5 18.00 -1.32 -11.92
CA SER A 5 16.59 -1.62 -11.78
C SER A 5 15.87 -0.35 -12.20
N ALA A 6 15.47 -0.30 -13.47
CA ALA A 6 14.71 0.80 -14.03
C ALA A 6 13.52 0.96 -13.10
N HIS A 7 13.39 2.16 -12.52
CA HIS A 7 12.29 2.48 -11.64
C HIS A 7 10.99 2.19 -12.39
N ARG A 8 10.41 1.02 -12.11
CA ARG A 8 9.18 0.58 -12.75
C ARG A 8 8.07 1.28 -11.98
N PRO A 9 7.28 2.15 -12.63
CA PRO A 9 6.15 2.76 -11.95
C PRO A 9 5.28 1.64 -11.38
N ALA A 10 4.85 1.80 -10.14
CA ALA A 10 3.91 0.91 -9.50
C ALA A 10 2.64 0.86 -10.35
N ASP A 11 2.39 -0.31 -10.96
CA ASP A 11 1.14 -0.54 -11.64
C ASP A 11 0.06 -0.79 -10.58
N VAL A 12 -0.84 0.19 -10.48
CA VAL A 12 -1.87 0.21 -9.47
C VAL A 12 -2.84 -0.95 -9.66
N GLN A 13 -3.10 -1.38 -10.90
CA GLN A 13 -4.02 -2.48 -11.15
C GLN A 13 -3.40 -3.83 -10.79
N ASP A 14 -2.14 -4.06 -11.15
CA ASP A 14 -1.37 -5.25 -10.77
C ASP A 14 -1.30 -5.40 -9.24
N GLN A 15 -0.99 -4.31 -8.53
CA GLN A 15 -0.99 -4.33 -7.07
C GLN A 15 -2.39 -4.58 -6.50
N LEU A 16 -3.42 -3.93 -7.04
CA LEU A 16 -4.79 -4.19 -6.59
C LEU A 16 -5.19 -5.65 -6.82
N GLU A 17 -4.82 -6.25 -7.94
CA GLU A 17 -5.13 -7.64 -8.26
C GLU A 17 -4.35 -8.62 -7.37
N TYR A 18 -3.06 -8.35 -7.13
CA TYR A 18 -2.21 -9.08 -6.20
C TYR A 18 -2.79 -9.05 -4.78
N TRP A 19 -3.06 -7.86 -4.24
CA TRP A 19 -3.58 -7.71 -2.89
C TRP A 19 -5.02 -8.24 -2.78
N ARG A 20 -5.87 -8.09 -3.81
CA ARG A 20 -7.19 -8.74 -3.85
C ARG A 20 -7.08 -10.27 -3.88
N GLY A 21 -6.08 -10.83 -4.54
CA GLY A 21 -5.79 -12.26 -4.57
C GLY A 21 -5.29 -12.78 -3.22
N GLU A 22 -4.36 -12.07 -2.60
CA GLU A 22 -3.80 -12.40 -1.27
C GLU A 22 -4.84 -12.21 -0.14
N HIS A 23 -5.78 -11.27 -0.31
CA HIS A 23 -6.76 -10.90 0.71
C HIS A 23 -8.22 -10.94 0.23
N ARG A 24 -8.60 -11.98 -0.54
CA ARG A 24 -9.97 -12.17 -1.05
C ARG A 24 -11.05 -12.23 0.04
N ARG A 25 -10.66 -12.50 1.29
CA ARG A 25 -11.39 -12.40 2.58
C ARG A 25 -10.44 -12.97 3.62
N GLY A 26 -9.78 -12.14 4.42
CA GLY A 26 -8.77 -12.66 5.34
C GLY A 26 -8.43 -11.68 6.42
N GLN A 27 -8.88 -11.97 7.64
CA GLN A 27 -8.56 -11.26 8.89
C GLN A 27 -7.19 -10.59 8.86
N LEU A 28 -7.17 -9.26 9.01
CA LEU A 28 -5.95 -8.53 9.32
C LEU A 28 -5.74 -8.66 10.83
N GLY A 29 -5.19 -9.80 11.26
CA GLY A 29 -5.16 -10.15 12.68
C GLY A 29 -6.57 -10.34 13.25
N TYR A 30 -7.11 -9.31 13.91
CA TYR A 30 -8.40 -9.36 14.63
C TYR A 30 -9.56 -8.61 13.94
N TYR A 31 -9.31 -7.93 12.82
CA TYR A 31 -10.32 -7.07 12.20
C TYR A 31 -10.89 -7.70 10.90
N PRO A 32 -12.20 -7.98 10.85
CA PRO A 32 -12.86 -8.45 9.64
C PRO A 32 -13.04 -7.29 8.66
N PHE A 33 -12.40 -7.35 7.50
CA PHE A 33 -12.62 -6.39 6.43
C PHE A 33 -13.26 -7.09 5.22
N ASP A 34 -14.19 -6.39 4.56
CA ASP A 34 -14.96 -6.92 3.42
C ASP A 34 -14.11 -7.02 2.13
N GLY A 35 -13.01 -6.26 2.05
CA GLY A 35 -12.05 -6.32 0.96
C GLY A 35 -10.84 -5.43 1.19
N VAL A 36 -9.78 -5.63 0.42
CA VAL A 36 -8.60 -4.76 0.45
C VAL A 36 -9.04 -3.32 0.19
N PRO A 37 -8.64 -2.34 1.02
CA PRO A 37 -8.93 -0.96 0.74
C PRO A 37 -8.20 -0.53 -0.53
N ASP A 38 -8.91 -0.57 -1.67
CA ASP A 38 -8.36 -0.20 -2.98
C ASP A 38 -7.76 1.21 -2.95
N ALA A 39 -8.39 2.10 -2.17
CA ALA A 39 -7.95 3.47 -1.96
C ALA A 39 -6.57 3.55 -1.28
N THR A 40 -6.27 2.64 -0.35
CA THR A 40 -4.96 2.54 0.31
C THR A 40 -3.89 2.12 -0.69
N VAL A 41 -4.13 1.06 -1.46
CA VAL A 41 -3.17 0.57 -2.47
C VAL A 41 -2.90 1.66 -3.51
N ARG A 42 -3.95 2.35 -3.98
CA ARG A 42 -3.83 3.50 -4.89
C ARG A 42 -2.98 4.61 -4.30
N ALA A 43 -3.21 4.97 -3.03
CA ALA A 43 -2.45 6.02 -2.35
C ALA A 43 -0.97 5.65 -2.16
N VAL A 44 -0.67 4.39 -1.81
CA VAL A 44 0.72 3.91 -1.70
C VAL A 44 1.42 3.94 -3.06
N CYS A 45 0.76 3.43 -4.10
CA CYS A 45 1.33 3.44 -5.45
C CYS A 45 1.56 4.86 -5.96
N ALA A 46 0.62 5.79 -5.71
CA ALA A 46 0.79 7.20 -6.04
C ALA A 46 1.96 7.83 -5.28
N ALA A 47 2.09 7.54 -3.97
CA ALA A 47 3.21 8.01 -3.17
C ALA A 47 4.55 7.44 -3.68
N TYR A 48 4.60 6.16 -4.00
CA TYR A 48 5.79 5.49 -4.55
C TYR A 48 6.18 6.03 -5.93
N ASN A 49 5.22 6.25 -6.81
CA ASN A 49 5.45 6.84 -8.13
C ASN A 49 5.93 8.30 -8.03
N ALA A 50 5.41 9.07 -7.07
CA ALA A 50 5.87 10.43 -6.82
C ALA A 50 7.27 10.45 -6.15
N ARG A 51 7.55 9.48 -5.28
CA ARG A 51 8.81 9.36 -4.53
C ARG A 51 9.15 7.86 -4.37
N PRO A 52 10.07 7.29 -5.16
CA PRO A 52 10.47 5.89 -4.99
C PRO A 52 11.15 5.59 -3.64
N GLN A 53 11.77 6.61 -3.07
CA GLN A 53 12.65 6.51 -1.91
C GLN A 53 11.95 6.79 -0.57
N LEU A 54 10.62 6.90 -0.51
CA LEU A 54 9.95 7.16 0.78
C LEU A 54 10.12 6.00 1.75
N SER A 55 10.23 6.34 3.02
CA SER A 55 10.24 5.37 4.11
C SER A 55 8.84 4.79 4.35
N GLU A 56 8.76 3.65 5.03
CA GLU A 56 7.50 3.03 5.44
C GLU A 56 6.59 4.01 6.19
N GLN A 57 7.16 4.82 7.10
CA GLN A 57 6.42 5.88 7.82
C GLN A 57 5.88 6.98 6.91
N GLU A 58 6.63 7.36 5.87
CA GLU A 58 6.19 8.38 4.92
C GLU A 58 5.07 7.84 4.02
N ALA A 59 5.12 6.56 3.64
CA ALA A 59 4.04 5.90 2.91
C ALA A 59 2.75 5.84 3.76
N ILE A 60 2.85 5.46 5.04
CA ILE A 60 1.72 5.46 5.98
C ILE A 60 1.13 6.87 6.10
N LYS A 61 1.98 7.89 6.28
CA LYS A 61 1.55 9.28 6.38
C LYS A 61 0.86 9.75 5.10
N ALA A 62 1.44 9.47 3.93
CA ALA A 62 0.88 9.83 2.63
C ALA A 62 -0.48 9.18 2.40
N VAL A 63 -0.65 7.91 2.79
CA VAL A 63 -1.95 7.21 2.71
C VAL A 63 -2.97 7.84 3.66
N ARG A 64 -2.58 8.11 4.91
CA ARG A 64 -3.48 8.72 5.90
C ARG A 64 -3.94 10.11 5.47
N ASP A 65 -3.03 10.89 4.89
CA ASP A 65 -3.30 12.21 4.35
C ASP A 65 -4.22 12.14 3.10
N ALA A 66 -3.86 11.30 2.12
CA ALA A 66 -4.61 11.14 0.88
C ALA A 66 -6.03 10.60 1.09
N LEU A 67 -6.23 9.76 2.11
CA LEU A 67 -7.52 9.18 2.44
C LEU A 67 -8.25 9.90 3.58
N CYS A 68 -7.66 10.98 4.13
CA CYS A 68 -8.19 11.71 5.27
C CYS A 68 -8.62 10.77 6.42
N LEU A 69 -7.82 9.75 6.71
CA LEU A 69 -8.18 8.71 7.67
C LEU A 69 -8.12 9.25 9.10
N THR A 70 -9.24 9.17 9.80
CA THR A 70 -9.30 9.54 11.21
C THR A 70 -8.41 8.61 12.04
N PRO A 71 -7.51 9.14 12.89
CA PRO A 71 -6.69 8.33 13.79
C PRO A 71 -7.58 7.41 14.63
N GLY A 72 -7.21 6.13 14.73
CA GLY A 72 -7.98 5.13 15.49
C GLY A 72 -9.16 4.50 14.73
N SER A 73 -9.44 4.92 13.50
CA SER A 73 -10.39 4.20 12.65
C SER A 73 -9.80 2.88 12.15
N MET A 74 -10.66 1.89 11.92
CA MET A 74 -10.29 0.61 11.32
C MET A 74 -9.55 0.79 9.99
N ASN A 75 -9.97 1.75 9.17
CA ASN A 75 -9.30 2.09 7.91
C ASN A 75 -7.88 2.63 8.11
N ALA A 76 -7.62 3.35 9.22
CA ALA A 76 -6.28 3.82 9.56
C ALA A 76 -5.37 2.67 9.99
N ALA A 77 -5.88 1.70 10.76
CA ALA A 77 -5.14 0.50 11.12
C ALA A 77 -4.84 -0.39 9.90
N LEU A 78 -5.81 -0.53 8.99
CA LEU A 78 -5.62 -1.22 7.71
C LEU A 78 -4.57 -0.53 6.83
N ALA A 79 -4.64 0.80 6.74
CA ALA A 79 -3.66 1.61 6.02
C ALA A 79 -2.24 1.44 6.60
N ASP A 80 -2.11 1.50 7.92
CA ASP A 80 -0.83 1.35 8.62
C ASP A 80 -0.19 -0.04 8.41
N TRP A 81 -1.02 -1.08 8.33
CA TRP A 81 -0.57 -2.45 8.07
C TRP A 81 -0.24 -2.71 6.59
N LEU A 82 -1.02 -2.13 5.66
CA LEU A 82 -0.91 -2.40 4.22
C LEU A 82 0.14 -1.52 3.54
N ALA A 83 0.27 -0.25 3.95
CA ALA A 83 1.21 0.69 3.36
C ALA A 83 2.68 0.23 3.34
N PRO A 84 3.28 -0.24 4.46
CA PRO A 84 4.65 -0.73 4.44
C PRO A 84 4.80 -2.02 3.64
N ARG A 85 3.79 -2.91 3.67
CA ARG A 85 3.80 -4.16 2.89
C ARG A 85 3.74 -3.92 1.39
N CYS A 86 2.82 -3.06 0.94
CA CYS A 86 2.74 -2.58 -0.43
C CYS A 86 4.07 -1.97 -0.88
N LEU A 87 4.66 -1.09 -0.07
CA LEU A 87 5.93 -0.45 -0.39
C LEU A 87 7.08 -1.47 -0.53
N ARG A 88 7.17 -2.45 0.37
CA ARG A 88 8.19 -3.52 0.30
C ARG A 88 8.00 -4.43 -0.89
N HIS A 89 6.75 -4.74 -1.24
CA HIS A 89 6.42 -5.51 -2.43
C HIS A 89 6.82 -4.74 -3.69
N LEU A 90 6.44 -3.45 -3.80
CA LEU A 90 6.82 -2.57 -4.92
C LEU A 90 8.34 -2.37 -5.09
N ARG A 91 9.12 -2.54 -4.02
CA ARG A 91 10.60 -2.52 -4.08
C ARG A 91 11.21 -3.85 -4.47
N SER A 92 10.49 -4.95 -4.25
CA SER A 92 10.96 -6.31 -4.51
C SER A 92 10.48 -6.86 -5.86
N ALA A 93 9.41 -6.28 -6.42
CA ALA A 93 8.84 -6.56 -7.74
C ALA A 93 9.58 -5.82 -8.87
#